data_AF-A0A1H0ZQC0-F1
#
_entry.id   AF-A0A1H0ZQC0-F1
#
_cell.length_a   1.000
_cell.length_b   1.000
_cell.length_c   1.000
_cell.angle_alpha   90.00
_cell.angle_beta   90.00
_cell.angle_gamma   90.00
#
_symmetry.space_group_name_H-M   'P 1'
#
loop_
_entity.id
_entity.type
_entity.pdbx_description
1 polymer ?
#
loop_
_entity_poly.entity_id
_entity_poly.type
_entity_poly.pdbx_seq_one_letter_code
_entity_poly.pdbx_strand_id
1 'polypeptide(L)'
;MTWLRALAAGGLSVLFPGAGHALIRDWLRAFVFAGLYLSAVAIFLPPAEQVTAAESITEMGETVAEGTDSIGQFALMFVALFAAIDATFRALGFPPEGPDATDGPTCPECGKELDEDLEFCHWCTTRLEPAEDDDQEEPVSTRPD
;
A
#
# COMPACT_ATOMS: atom_id res chain seq x y z
N MET A 1 -8.37 10.75 7.44
CA MET A 1 -8.24 9.27 7.29
C MET A 1 -6.89 8.84 6.73
N THR A 2 -6.53 9.29 5.52
CA THR A 2 -5.30 8.95 4.76
C THR A 2 -4.03 8.68 5.58
N TRP A 3 -3.58 9.60 6.45
CA TRP A 3 -2.34 9.44 7.23
C TRP A 3 -2.28 8.14 8.08
N LEU A 4 -3.41 7.71 8.66
CA LEU A 4 -3.45 6.45 9.42
C LEU A 4 -3.36 5.23 8.49
N ARG A 5 -4.02 5.29 7.32
CA ARG A 5 -3.92 4.27 6.27
C ARG A 5 -2.49 4.17 5.74
N ALA A 6 -1.81 5.30 5.57
CA ALA A 6 -0.42 5.37 5.11
C ALA A 6 0.58 4.80 6.12
N LEU A 7 0.46 5.15 7.41
CA LEU A 7 1.28 4.57 8.47
C LEU A 7 1.06 3.05 8.59
N ALA A 8 -0.20 2.59 8.46
CA ALA A 8 -0.52 1.16 8.45
C ALA A 8 0.06 0.44 7.22
N ALA A 9 -0.11 0.98 6.02
CA ALA A 9 0.40 0.39 4.77
C ALA A 9 1.94 0.36 4.74
N GLY A 10 2.59 1.45 5.13
CA GLY A 10 4.05 1.53 5.24
C GLY A 10 4.59 0.54 6.28
N GLY A 11 4.10 0.62 7.52
CA GLY A 11 4.57 -0.24 8.62
C GLY A 11 4.33 -1.73 8.38
N LEU A 12 3.19 -2.10 7.81
CA LEU A 12 2.88 -3.48 7.46
C LEU A 12 3.80 -4.01 6.34
N SER A 13 4.19 -3.16 5.38
CA SER A 13 5.18 -3.48 4.34
C SER A 13 6.63 -3.55 4.84
N VAL A 14 6.98 -2.88 5.94
CA VAL A 14 8.28 -3.07 6.61
C VAL A 14 8.36 -4.45 7.26
N LEU A 15 7.26 -4.91 7.88
CA LEU A 15 7.20 -6.22 8.53
C LEU A 15 7.10 -7.39 7.54
N PHE A 16 6.31 -7.22 6.47
CA PHE A 16 6.20 -8.19 5.38
C PHE A 16 5.96 -7.47 4.05
N PRO A 17 6.98 -7.34 3.18
CA PRO A 17 6.86 -6.62 1.91
C PRO A 17 5.71 -7.14 1.04
N GLY A 18 4.84 -6.24 0.60
CA GLY A 18 3.60 -6.56 -0.12
C GLY A 18 2.34 -6.65 0.76
N ALA A 19 2.46 -6.80 2.09
CA ALA A 19 1.28 -6.84 2.96
C ALA A 19 0.57 -5.48 3.07
N GLY A 20 1.30 -4.36 3.05
CA GLY A 20 0.70 -3.02 2.95
C GLY A 20 -0.04 -2.78 1.63
N HIS A 21 0.44 -3.36 0.53
CA HIS A 21 -0.26 -3.35 -0.76
C HIS A 21 -1.57 -4.14 -0.69
N ALA A 22 -1.58 -5.28 0.02
CA ALA A 22 -2.82 -6.05 0.26
C ALA A 22 -3.83 -5.25 1.12
N LEU A 23 -3.38 -4.48 2.12
CA LEU A 23 -4.22 -3.59 2.91
C LEU A 23 -4.95 -2.55 2.04
N ILE A 24 -4.26 -1.94 1.08
CA ILE A 24 -4.84 -0.99 0.10
C ILE A 24 -5.42 -1.68 -1.16
N ARG A 25 -5.49 -3.02 -1.17
CA ARG A 25 -6.05 -3.86 -2.25
C ARG A 25 -5.30 -3.77 -3.61
N ASP A 26 -4.04 -3.35 -3.60
CA ASP A 26 -3.13 -3.35 -4.77
C ASP A 26 -2.52 -4.75 -5.00
N TRP A 27 -3.39 -5.72 -5.31
CA TRP A 27 -3.07 -7.15 -5.31
C TRP A 27 -1.90 -7.55 -6.22
N LEU A 28 -1.83 -7.00 -7.44
CA LEU A 28 -0.72 -7.27 -8.36
C LEU A 28 0.62 -7.02 -7.68
N ARG A 29 0.70 -5.93 -6.93
CA ARG A 29 1.95 -5.40 -6.39
C ARG A 29 2.24 -5.94 -4.99
N ALA A 30 1.19 -6.34 -4.26
CA ALA A 30 1.29 -7.25 -3.12
C ALA A 30 2.00 -8.56 -3.50
N PHE A 31 1.57 -9.22 -4.59
CA PHE A 31 2.21 -10.45 -5.05
C PHE A 31 3.63 -10.22 -5.60
N VAL A 32 3.90 -9.10 -6.27
CA VAL A 32 5.28 -8.77 -6.73
C VAL A 32 6.22 -8.56 -5.54
N PHE A 33 5.88 -7.73 -4.56
CA PHE A 33 6.77 -7.48 -3.42
C PHE A 33 6.91 -8.69 -2.49
N ALA A 34 5.83 -9.42 -2.22
CA ALA A 34 5.91 -10.67 -1.44
C ALA A 34 6.72 -11.74 -2.20
N GLY A 35 6.52 -11.88 -3.51
CA GLY A 35 7.28 -12.80 -4.35
C GLY A 35 8.77 -12.49 -4.40
N LEU A 36 9.14 -11.20 -4.56
CA LEU A 36 10.53 -10.76 -4.52
C LEU A 36 11.17 -10.99 -3.14
N TYR A 37 10.47 -10.66 -2.06
CA TYR A 37 10.98 -10.83 -0.69
C TYR A 37 11.13 -12.31 -0.31
N LEU A 38 10.14 -13.15 -0.59
CA LEU A 38 10.21 -14.60 -0.36
C LEU A 38 11.30 -15.26 -1.23
N SER A 39 11.50 -14.77 -2.47
CA SER A 39 12.61 -15.23 -3.32
C SER A 39 13.96 -14.82 -2.74
N ALA A 40 14.11 -13.60 -2.22
CA ALA A 40 15.33 -13.16 -1.57
C ALA A 40 15.62 -13.97 -0.29
N VAL A 41 14.60 -14.24 0.54
CA VAL A 41 14.73 -15.13 1.71
C VAL A 41 15.16 -16.54 1.29
N ALA A 42 14.53 -17.13 0.27
CA ALA A 42 14.85 -18.47 -0.21
C ALA A 42 16.23 -18.61 -0.90
N ILE A 43 16.87 -17.50 -1.29
CA ILE A 43 18.17 -17.47 -1.97
C ILE A 43 19.30 -17.05 -1.02
N PHE A 44 19.04 -16.15 -0.08
CA PHE A 44 20.09 -15.48 0.72
C PHE A 44 20.05 -15.76 2.22
N LEU A 45 18.95 -16.25 2.79
CA LEU A 45 18.89 -16.62 4.21
C LEU A 45 19.37 -18.07 4.42
N PRO A 46 19.88 -18.44 5.61
CA PRO A 46 20.24 -19.82 5.91
C PRO A 46 19.07 -20.79 5.79
N PRO A 47 19.31 -22.07 5.44
CA PRO A 47 18.30 -23.11 5.43
C PRO A 47 17.50 -23.16 6.74
N ALA A 48 16.18 -23.32 6.62
CA ALA A 48 15.25 -23.20 7.74
C ALA A 48 15.57 -24.16 8.89
N GLU A 49 16.16 -25.32 8.60
CA GLU A 49 16.60 -26.31 9.58
C GLU A 49 17.63 -25.73 10.57
N GLN A 50 18.52 -24.85 10.11
CA GLN A 50 19.51 -24.17 10.96
C GLN A 50 18.84 -23.09 11.81
N VAL A 51 17.97 -22.28 11.18
CA VAL A 51 17.26 -21.17 11.84
C VAL A 51 16.28 -21.70 12.91
N THR A 52 15.63 -22.84 12.68
CA THR A 52 14.71 -23.47 13.65
C THR A 52 15.38 -24.38 14.69
N ALA A 53 16.69 -24.62 14.57
CA ALA A 53 17.45 -25.37 15.58
C ALA A 53 17.87 -24.48 16.77
N ALA A 54 17.85 -23.16 16.61
CA ALA A 54 18.14 -22.20 17.68
C ALA A 54 17.13 -22.31 18.84
N GLU A 55 17.63 -22.40 20.07
CA GLU A 55 16.82 -22.46 21.29
C GLU A 55 16.31 -21.08 21.72
N SER A 56 16.80 -19.99 21.11
CA SER A 56 16.42 -18.61 21.45
C SER A 56 16.30 -17.67 20.24
N ILE A 57 15.53 -16.58 20.42
CA ILE A 57 15.38 -15.51 19.42
C ILE A 57 16.72 -14.81 19.15
N THR A 58 17.60 -14.70 20.16
CA THR A 58 18.94 -14.12 20.02
C THR A 58 19.81 -14.97 19.09
N GLU A 59 19.92 -16.26 19.38
CA GLU A 59 20.68 -17.24 18.61
C GLU A 59 20.15 -17.40 17.18
N MET A 60 18.82 -17.31 17.00
CA MET A 60 18.19 -17.25 15.68
C MET A 60 18.61 -16.01 14.90
N GLY A 61 18.69 -14.86 15.56
CA GLY A 61 19.19 -13.60 14.99
C GLY A 61 20.67 -13.65 14.64
N GLU A 62 21.50 -14.25 15.51
CA GLU A 62 22.94 -14.48 15.29
C GLU A 62 23.16 -15.42 14.09
N THR A 63 22.45 -16.55 14.03
CA THR A 63 22.49 -17.51 12.92
C THR A 63 22.14 -16.85 11.58
N VAL A 64 21.10 -16.01 11.55
CA VAL A 64 20.72 -15.27 10.34
C VAL A 64 21.75 -14.19 10.00
N ALA A 65 22.32 -13.49 10.98
CA ALA A 65 23.31 -12.43 10.76
C ALA A 65 24.67 -12.96 10.28
N GLU A 66 25.14 -14.09 10.80
CA GLU A 66 26.39 -14.72 10.35
C GLU A 66 26.24 -15.46 9.01
N GLY A 67 25.05 -16.03 8.76
CA GLY A 67 24.77 -16.81 7.55
C GLY A 67 24.26 -16.01 6.33
N THR A 68 23.93 -14.72 6.49
CA THR A 68 23.47 -13.86 5.39
C THR A 68 24.59 -12.93 4.93
N ASP A 69 25.04 -13.07 3.68
CA ASP A 69 26.03 -12.14 3.10
C ASP A 69 25.49 -10.70 2.95
N SER A 70 26.41 -9.72 2.90
CA SER A 70 26.13 -8.31 2.65
C SER A 70 25.23 -8.05 1.43
N ILE A 71 25.36 -8.84 0.35
CA ILE A 71 24.49 -8.74 -0.83
C ILE A 71 23.05 -9.16 -0.50
N GLY A 72 22.89 -10.23 0.29
CA GLY A 72 21.60 -10.72 0.75
C GLY A 72 20.91 -9.74 1.70
N GLN A 73 21.65 -9.24 2.68
CA GLN A 73 21.15 -8.22 3.62
C GLN A 73 20.75 -6.94 2.88
N PHE A 74 21.57 -6.48 1.92
CA PHE A 74 21.22 -5.33 1.07
C PHE A 74 19.94 -5.59 0.25
N ALA A 75 19.82 -6.75 -0.39
CA ALA A 75 18.64 -7.09 -1.19
C ALA A 75 17.35 -7.12 -0.36
N LEU A 76 17.39 -7.73 0.83
CA LEU A 76 16.26 -7.80 1.76
C LEU A 76 15.87 -6.41 2.28
N MET A 77 16.85 -5.60 2.72
CA MET A 77 16.63 -4.22 3.16
C MET A 77 16.10 -3.33 2.04
N PHE A 78 16.62 -3.47 0.82
CA PHE A 78 16.18 -2.71 -0.35
C PHE A 78 14.73 -3.04 -0.72
N VAL A 79 14.38 -4.33 -0.81
CA VAL A 79 12.99 -4.76 -1.12
C VAL A 79 12.02 -4.29 -0.05
N ALA A 80 12.37 -4.41 1.25
CA ALA A 80 11.50 -3.96 2.34
C ALA A 80 11.33 -2.43 2.38
N LEU A 81 12.42 -1.67 2.26
CA LEU A 81 12.37 -0.21 2.23
C LEU A 81 11.58 0.31 1.02
N PHE A 82 11.83 -0.25 -0.18
CA PHE A 82 11.14 0.18 -1.39
C PHE A 82 9.65 -0.18 -1.36
N ALA A 83 9.29 -1.38 -0.88
CA ALA A 83 7.89 -1.77 -0.67
C ALA A 83 7.18 -0.86 0.35
N ALA A 84 7.85 -0.47 1.43
CA ALA A 84 7.29 0.41 2.45
C ALA A 84 7.08 1.85 1.93
N ILE A 85 8.06 2.43 1.23
CA ILE A 85 7.93 3.76 0.61
C ILE A 85 6.79 3.76 -0.41
N ASP A 86 6.76 2.79 -1.32
CA ASP A 86 5.76 2.70 -2.38
C ASP A 86 4.33 2.46 -1.86
N ALA A 87 4.18 1.60 -0.83
CA ALA A 87 2.91 1.41 -0.14
C ALA A 87 2.44 2.68 0.56
N THR A 88 3.35 3.41 1.21
CA THR A 88 3.06 4.69 1.87
C THR A 88 2.61 5.74 0.87
N PHE A 89 3.31 5.88 -0.27
CA PHE A 89 2.98 6.89 -1.29
C PHE A 89 1.61 6.63 -1.93
N ARG A 90 1.27 5.38 -2.26
CA ARG A 90 -0.08 5.04 -2.75
C ARG A 90 -1.17 5.23 -1.69
N ALA A 91 -0.89 4.91 -0.44
CA ALA A 91 -1.84 5.12 0.66
C ALA A 91 -2.03 6.60 1.04
N LEU A 92 -1.10 7.48 0.64
CA LEU A 92 -1.25 8.95 0.70
C LEU A 92 -1.95 9.54 -0.54
N GLY A 93 -2.23 8.73 -1.57
CA GLY A 93 -2.89 9.19 -2.79
C GLY A 93 -1.98 9.95 -3.77
N PHE A 94 -0.66 9.75 -3.72
CA PHE A 94 0.23 10.24 -4.79
C PHE A 94 0.11 9.32 -6.01
N PRO A 95 -0.48 9.77 -7.15
CA PRO A 95 -0.44 9.00 -8.38
C PRO A 95 1.00 8.97 -8.93
N PRO A 96 1.37 7.99 -9.76
CA PRO A 96 2.50 8.16 -10.65
C PRO A 96 2.19 9.29 -11.64
N GLU A 97 3.12 10.22 -11.83
CA GLU A 97 3.01 11.32 -12.80
C GLU A 97 3.05 10.79 -14.24
N GLY A 98 1.92 10.25 -14.71
CA GLY A 98 1.70 9.87 -16.09
C GLY A 98 1.29 11.07 -16.95
N PRO A 99 1.60 11.08 -18.27
CA PRO A 99 1.16 12.13 -19.17
C PRO A 99 -0.36 12.16 -19.37
N ASP A 100 -1.04 11.03 -19.10
CA ASP A 100 -2.48 10.85 -19.17
C ASP A 100 -3.15 11.02 -17.78
N ALA A 101 -2.60 11.87 -16.91
CA ALA A 101 -3.24 12.25 -15.65
C ALA A 101 -4.45 13.16 -15.94
N THR A 102 -5.62 12.55 -16.02
CA THR A 102 -6.93 13.21 -16.03
C THR A 102 -7.13 14.01 -14.75
N ASP A 103 -7.61 15.27 -14.85
CA ASP A 103 -7.91 16.17 -13.73
C ASP A 103 -9.15 15.74 -12.90
N GLY A 104 -9.52 14.46 -12.93
CA GLY A 104 -10.61 13.90 -12.12
C GLY A 104 -10.20 13.67 -10.67
N PRO A 105 -11.16 13.60 -9.73
CA PRO A 105 -10.85 13.31 -8.33
C PRO A 105 -10.30 11.90 -8.15
N THR A 106 -9.73 11.64 -6.99
CA THR A 106 -9.31 10.29 -6.57
C THR A 106 -10.03 9.86 -5.29
N CYS A 107 -10.36 8.57 -5.21
CA CYS A 107 -11.06 8.02 -4.05
C CYS A 107 -10.18 8.15 -2.78
N PRO A 108 -10.67 8.82 -1.71
CA PRO A 108 -9.87 9.11 -0.51
C PRO A 108 -9.45 7.87 0.29
N GLU A 109 -10.07 6.71 0.04
CA GLU A 109 -9.71 5.44 0.69
C GLU A 109 -8.69 4.61 -0.13
N CYS A 110 -8.74 4.63 -1.47
CA CYS A 110 -7.85 3.76 -2.29
C CYS A 110 -6.93 4.47 -3.28
N GLY A 111 -6.92 5.81 -3.36
CA GLY A 111 -5.97 6.58 -4.17
C GLY A 111 -6.02 6.25 -5.67
N LYS A 112 -7.20 5.93 -6.19
CA LYS A 112 -7.46 5.64 -7.61
C LYS A 112 -8.44 6.65 -8.16
N GLU A 113 -8.36 6.92 -9.46
CA GLU A 113 -9.31 7.74 -10.21
C GLU A 113 -10.76 7.38 -9.84
N LEU A 114 -11.54 8.41 -9.57
CA LEU A 114 -12.92 8.33 -9.14
C LEU A 114 -13.84 8.93 -10.20
N ASP A 115 -14.89 8.18 -10.50
CA ASP A 115 -16.04 8.61 -11.28
C ASP A 115 -17.03 9.33 -10.34
N GLU A 116 -17.30 10.61 -10.60
CA GLU A 116 -18.11 11.49 -9.74
C GLU A 116 -19.61 11.14 -9.76
N ASP A 117 -20.08 10.46 -10.82
CA ASP A 117 -21.47 10.00 -10.95
C ASP A 117 -21.79 8.81 -10.00
N LEU A 118 -20.83 8.32 -9.20
CA LEU A 118 -20.97 7.14 -8.34
C LEU A 118 -20.93 7.48 -6.83
N GLU A 119 -22.00 7.14 -6.12
CA GLU A 119 -22.07 7.12 -4.63
C GLU A 119 -21.06 6.15 -3.96
N PHE A 120 -20.32 5.37 -4.75
CA PHE A 120 -19.34 4.39 -4.27
C PHE A 120 -18.16 4.26 -5.22
N CYS A 121 -16.95 4.08 -4.67
CA CYS A 121 -15.78 3.85 -5.50
C CYS A 121 -15.82 2.43 -6.08
N HIS A 122 -15.94 2.32 -7.41
CA HIS A 122 -15.99 1.03 -8.11
C HIS A 122 -14.74 0.15 -7.90
N TRP A 123 -13.59 0.73 -7.53
CA TRP A 123 -12.35 -0.02 -7.25
C TRP A 123 -12.31 -0.72 -5.89
N CYS A 124 -12.76 -0.04 -4.82
CA CYS A 124 -12.59 -0.50 -3.44
C CYS A 124 -13.91 -0.74 -2.70
N THR A 125 -15.05 -0.41 -3.32
CA THR A 125 -16.41 -0.54 -2.77
C THR A 125 -16.67 0.25 -1.49
N THR A 126 -15.84 1.25 -1.16
CA THR A 126 -16.25 2.25 -0.17
C THR A 126 -17.45 3.03 -0.71
N ARG A 127 -18.41 3.33 0.16
CA ARG A 127 -19.30 4.47 -0.10
C ARG A 127 -18.49 5.75 -0.03
N LEU A 128 -18.97 6.74 -0.76
CA LEU A 128 -18.45 8.09 -0.77
C LEU A 128 -19.50 8.96 -0.09
N GLU A 129 -19.04 9.92 0.70
CA GLU A 129 -19.89 11.02 1.12
C GLU A 129 -20.04 11.91 -0.13
N PRO A 130 -21.28 12.23 -0.59
CA PRO A 130 -21.43 13.17 -1.68
C PRO A 130 -20.77 14.49 -1.28
N ALA A 131 -20.21 15.21 -2.25
CA ALA A 131 -19.89 16.60 -2.02
C ALA A 131 -21.18 17.30 -1.55
N GLU A 132 -21.10 18.08 -0.48
CA GLU A 132 -22.17 19.00 -0.13
C GLU A 132 -22.16 20.10 -1.19
N ASP A 133 -22.89 19.87 -2.28
CA ASP A 133 -23.24 20.91 -3.24
C ASP A 133 -23.85 22.06 -2.44
N ASP A 134 -23.19 23.22 -2.50
CA ASP A 134 -23.66 24.44 -1.85
C ASP A 134 -24.89 24.92 -2.63
N ASP A 135 -26.04 24.34 -2.26
CA ASP A 135 -27.36 24.47 -2.88
C ASP A 135 -27.76 25.95 -2.97
N GLN A 136 -27.27 26.60 -4.02
CA GLN A 136 -27.66 27.95 -4.40
C GLN A 136 -29.15 27.92 -4.70
N GLU A 137 -29.97 28.35 -3.73
CA GLU A 137 -31.43 28.37 -3.80
C GLU A 137 -31.89 29.09 -5.09
N GLU A 138 -32.11 28.33 -6.17
CA GLU A 138 -32.67 28.89 -7.40
C GLU A 138 -34.07 29.44 -7.04
N PRO A 139 -34.27 30.77 -7.12
CA PRO A 139 -35.43 31.38 -6.51
C PRO A 139 -36.68 30.96 -7.29
N VAL A 140 -37.49 30.10 -6.66
CA VAL A 140 -38.69 29.49 -7.26
C VAL A 140 -39.55 30.56 -7.90
N SER A 141 -39.48 30.65 -9.23
CA SER A 141 -40.14 31.70 -10.01
C SER A 141 -41.63 31.40 -10.10
N THR A 142 -42.36 31.83 -9.07
CA THR A 142 -43.82 31.75 -8.99
C THR A 142 -44.45 32.68 -10.03
N ARG A 143 -44.61 32.15 -11.24
CA ARG A 143 -45.32 32.81 -12.33
C ARG A 143 -46.80 33.00 -11.96
N PRO A 144 -47.30 34.24 -11.83
CA PRO A 144 -48.74 34.50 -11.75
C PRO A 144 -49.40 34.29 -13.12
N ASP A 145 -50.70 33.99 -13.12
CA ASP A 145 -51.51 33.67 -14.31
C ASP A 145 -51.62 34.81 -15.35
#